data_AF-A0A6V8ES44-F1
#
_entry.id   AF-A0A6V8ES44-F1
#
_cell.length_a   1.000
_cell.length_b   1.000
_cell.length_c   1.000
_cell.angle_alpha   90.00
_cell.angle_beta   90.00
_cell.angle_gamma   90.00
#
_symmetry.space_group_name_H-M   'P 1'
#
loop_
_entity.id
_entity.type
_entity.pdbx_description
1 polymer ?
#
loop_
_entity_poly.entity_id
_entity_poly.type
_entity_poly.pdbx_seq_one_letter_code
_entity_poly.pdbx_strand_id
1 'polypeptide(L)'
;MAEHVEHHHHSVLDAFNPMHNRLNWLLAAVPITLFFEFQHNLEMTFLFSMIAIMPLAFLMGHATEEIALRAGENLGGLLNATFGNAVEIIIAGLALWTAAQHADQAEIMIQLVQASLIGSILG
;
A
#
# COMPACT_ATOMS: atom_id res chain seq x y z
N MET A 1 -24.37 -33.99 -10.10
CA MET A 1 -24.74 -32.63 -9.68
C MET A 1 -23.45 -31.87 -9.52
N ALA A 2 -22.93 -31.30 -10.62
CA ALA A 2 -21.74 -30.47 -10.56
C ALA A 2 -22.18 -29.12 -10.01
N GLU A 3 -21.80 -28.80 -8.78
CA GLU A 3 -21.87 -27.43 -8.29
C GLU A 3 -21.03 -26.57 -9.22
N HIS A 4 -21.71 -25.72 -9.97
CA HIS A 4 -21.12 -24.63 -10.71
C HIS A 4 -20.52 -23.70 -9.65
N VAL A 5 -19.22 -23.85 -9.38
CA VAL A 5 -18.46 -22.83 -8.66
C VAL A 5 -18.42 -21.64 -9.61
N GLU A 6 -19.35 -20.69 -9.42
CA GLU A 6 -19.24 -19.35 -10.00
C GLU A 6 -17.97 -18.73 -9.43
N HIS A 7 -16.85 -18.89 -10.13
CA HIS A 7 -15.69 -18.03 -9.95
C HIS A 7 -16.13 -16.63 -10.37
N HIS A 8 -16.65 -15.87 -9.43
CA HIS A 8 -16.77 -14.43 -9.57
C HIS A 8 -15.35 -13.87 -9.71
N HIS A 9 -14.85 -13.83 -10.95
CA HIS A 9 -13.70 -13.02 -11.32
C HIS A 9 -14.09 -11.57 -11.08
N HIS A 10 -13.86 -11.09 -9.86
CA HIS A 10 -13.88 -9.66 -9.59
C HIS A 10 -12.78 -9.07 -10.46
N SER A 11 -13.19 -8.42 -11.54
CA SER A 11 -12.26 -7.79 -12.45
C SER A 11 -11.46 -6.77 -11.63
N VAL A 12 -10.19 -6.56 -11.97
CA VAL A 12 -9.39 -5.46 -11.38
C VAL A 12 -10.18 -4.15 -11.45
N LEU A 13 -10.98 -3.95 -12.50
CA LEU A 13 -11.86 -2.80 -12.66
C LEU A 13 -12.95 -2.69 -11.58
N ASP A 14 -13.47 -3.82 -11.09
CA ASP A 14 -14.45 -3.84 -10.00
C ASP A 14 -13.79 -3.44 -8.68
N ALA A 15 -12.54 -3.83 -8.48
CA ALA A 15 -11.75 -3.45 -7.31
C ALA A 15 -11.54 -1.93 -7.22
N PHE A 16 -11.55 -1.20 -8.34
CA PHE A 16 -11.48 0.27 -8.40
C PHE A 16 -12.83 0.97 -8.21
N ASN A 17 -13.95 0.26 -8.27
CA ASN A 17 -15.27 0.88 -8.21
C ASN A 17 -15.62 1.28 -6.75
N PRO A 18 -15.80 2.57 -6.42
CA PRO A 18 -16.09 3.03 -5.06
C PRO A 18 -17.48 2.63 -4.55
N MET A 19 -18.37 2.19 -5.44
CA MET A 19 -19.69 1.66 -5.03
C MET A 19 -19.59 0.22 -4.53
N HIS A 20 -18.63 -0.55 -5.06
CA HIS A 20 -18.39 -1.93 -4.64
C HIS A 20 -17.42 -1.99 -3.47
N ASN A 21 -16.34 -1.20 -3.52
CA ASN A 21 -15.39 -1.08 -2.43
C ASN A 21 -15.38 0.33 -1.84
N ARG A 22 -15.94 0.47 -0.63
CA ARG A 22 -16.04 1.76 0.08
C ARG A 22 -14.66 2.35 0.40
N LEU A 23 -13.61 1.55 0.47
CA LEU A 23 -12.25 2.03 0.74
C LEU A 23 -11.76 2.97 -0.37
N ASN A 24 -12.19 2.77 -1.61
CA ASN A 24 -11.77 3.61 -2.75
C ASN A 24 -12.25 5.05 -2.66
N TRP A 25 -13.22 5.37 -1.80
CA TRP A 25 -13.55 6.77 -1.50
C TRP A 25 -12.35 7.54 -0.94
N LEU A 26 -11.45 6.84 -0.23
CA LEU A 26 -10.22 7.41 0.29
C LEU A 26 -9.22 7.77 -0.82
N LEU A 27 -9.42 7.34 -2.08
CA LEU A 27 -8.57 7.81 -3.20
C LEU A 27 -8.70 9.31 -3.42
N ALA A 28 -9.79 9.94 -2.98
CA ALA A 28 -9.90 11.40 -2.94
C ALA A 28 -8.83 12.06 -2.07
N ALA A 29 -8.22 11.33 -1.11
CA ALA A 29 -7.11 11.83 -0.32
C ALA A 29 -5.86 12.10 -1.18
N VAL A 30 -5.66 11.42 -2.31
CA VAL A 30 -4.49 11.63 -3.19
C VAL A 30 -4.42 13.08 -3.71
N PRO A 31 -5.44 13.62 -4.41
CA PRO A 31 -5.41 15.02 -4.83
C PRO A 31 -5.44 16.00 -3.65
N ILE A 32 -6.03 15.63 -2.50
CA ILE A 32 -6.02 16.47 -1.30
C ILE A 32 -4.61 16.58 -0.71
N THR A 33 -3.82 15.50 -0.69
CA THR A 33 -2.41 15.51 -0.31
C THR A 33 -1.63 16.49 -1.17
N LEU A 34 -1.79 16.41 -2.50
CA LEU A 34 -1.11 17.33 -3.42
C LEU A 34 -1.52 18.78 -3.19
N PHE A 35 -2.81 19.04 -2.92
CA PHE A 35 -3.31 20.37 -2.61
C PHE A 35 -2.67 20.99 -1.35
N PHE A 36 -2.49 20.19 -0.29
CA PHE A 36 -1.82 20.67 0.92
C PHE A 36 -0.31 20.79 0.76
N GLU A 37 0.29 19.93 -0.07
CA GLU A 37 1.72 20.03 -0.42
C GLU A 37 2.03 21.34 -1.14
N PHE A 38 1.19 21.76 -2.09
CA PHE A 38 1.36 23.05 -2.76
C PHE A 38 1.24 24.25 -1.81
N GLN A 39 0.55 24.09 -0.69
CA GLN A 39 0.43 25.09 0.35
C GLN A 39 1.52 24.99 1.42
N HIS A 40 2.46 24.05 1.29
CA HIS A 40 3.51 23.77 2.25
C HIS A 40 2.97 23.43 3.66
N ASN A 41 1.76 22.85 3.73
CA ASN A 41 1.15 22.43 4.98
C ASN A 41 1.54 20.98 5.31
N LEU A 42 2.68 20.82 5.99
CA LEU A 42 3.27 19.52 6.29
C LEU A 42 2.34 18.59 7.09
N GLU A 43 1.61 19.13 8.07
CA GLU A 43 0.71 18.34 8.93
C GLU A 43 -0.42 17.72 8.09
N MET A 44 -1.05 18.51 7.22
CA MET A 44 -2.13 18.04 6.37
C MET A 44 -1.61 17.15 5.23
N THR A 45 -0.46 17.47 4.63
CA THR A 45 0.18 16.58 3.64
C THR A 45 0.41 15.20 4.26
N PHE A 46 0.96 15.13 5.47
CA PHE A 46 1.22 13.88 6.17
C PHE A 46 -0.07 13.12 6.49
N LEU A 47 -1.08 13.79 7.04
CA LEU A 47 -2.36 13.15 7.37
C LEU A 47 -3.05 12.55 6.13
N PHE A 48 -3.17 13.34 5.06
CA PHE A 48 -3.85 12.86 3.85
C PHE A 48 -3.02 11.83 3.07
N SER A 49 -1.68 11.87 3.13
CA SER A 49 -0.84 10.84 2.53
C SER A 49 -1.03 9.48 3.22
N MET A 50 -1.12 9.45 4.56
CA MET A 50 -1.48 8.23 5.31
C MET A 50 -2.84 7.68 4.87
N ILE A 51 -3.83 8.57 4.68
CA ILE A 51 -5.17 8.16 4.25
C ILE A 51 -5.14 7.62 2.82
N ALA A 52 -4.41 8.28 1.92
CA ALA A 52 -4.27 7.88 0.53
C ALA A 52 -3.58 6.52 0.37
N ILE A 53 -2.64 6.17 1.25
CA ILE A 53 -1.94 4.88 1.21
C ILE A 53 -2.91 3.71 1.43
N MET A 54 -3.92 3.85 2.29
CA MET A 54 -4.87 2.75 2.60
C MET A 54 -5.54 2.12 1.36
N PRO A 55 -6.26 2.87 0.50
CA PRO A 55 -6.85 2.29 -0.72
C PRO A 55 -5.80 1.88 -1.75
N LEU A 56 -4.65 2.57 -1.83
CA LEU A 56 -3.59 2.23 -2.77
C LEU A 56 -2.95 0.88 -2.43
N ALA A 57 -2.70 0.62 -1.15
CA ALA A 57 -2.18 -0.65 -0.64
C ALA A 57 -3.15 -1.79 -0.98
N PHE A 58 -4.44 -1.59 -0.71
CA PHE A 58 -5.49 -2.55 -1.03
C PHE A 58 -5.52 -2.88 -2.54
N LEU A 59 -5.55 -1.86 -3.40
CA LEU A 59 -5.61 -2.05 -4.85
C LEU A 59 -4.36 -2.75 -5.38
N MET A 60 -3.17 -2.41 -4.85
CA MET A 60 -1.92 -3.06 -5.22
C MET A 60 -1.90 -4.54 -4.79
N GLY A 61 -2.40 -4.87 -3.59
CA GLY A 61 -2.53 -6.24 -3.12
C GLY A 61 -3.43 -7.07 -4.03
N HIS A 62 -4.62 -6.56 -4.34
CA HIS A 62 -5.55 -7.23 -5.28
C HIS A 62 -4.95 -7.40 -6.67
N ALA A 63 -4.29 -6.38 -7.21
CA ALA A 63 -3.62 -6.49 -8.51
C ALA A 63 -2.51 -7.55 -8.48
N THR A 64 -1.76 -7.63 -7.39
CA THR A 64 -0.69 -8.63 -7.20
C THR A 64 -1.26 -10.04 -7.15
N GLU A 65 -2.34 -10.26 -6.40
CA GLU A 65 -3.01 -11.55 -6.30
C GLU A 65 -3.50 -12.02 -7.68
N GLU A 66 -4.15 -11.14 -8.44
CA GLU A 66 -4.62 -11.45 -9.80
C GLU A 66 -3.47 -11.81 -10.76
N ILE A 67 -2.31 -11.15 -10.63
CA ILE A 67 -1.12 -11.49 -11.42
C ILE A 67 -0.54 -12.83 -10.95
N ALA A 68 -0.45 -13.04 -9.64
CA ALA A 68 0.11 -14.25 -9.04
C ALA A 68 -0.67 -15.50 -9.45
N LEU A 69 -2.00 -15.42 -9.53
CA LEU A 69 -2.88 -16.49 -10.01
C LEU A 69 -2.56 -16.94 -11.44
N ARG A 70 -2.01 -16.05 -12.28
CA ARG A 70 -1.66 -16.32 -13.69
C ARG A 70 -0.18 -16.63 -13.90
N ALA A 71 0.67 -16.39 -12.91
CA ALA A 71 2.13 -16.56 -12.99
C ALA A 71 2.60 -17.99 -12.65
N GLY A 72 1.72 -18.84 -12.12
CA GLY A 72 2.05 -20.18 -11.61
C GLY A 72 2.61 -20.14 -10.19
N GLU A 73 2.64 -21.28 -9.50
CA GLU A 73 2.86 -21.38 -8.04
C GLU A 73 4.15 -20.70 -7.56
N ASN A 74 5.29 -20.98 -8.19
CA ASN A 74 6.59 -20.44 -7.76
C ASN A 74 6.69 -18.92 -7.97
N LEU A 75 6.30 -18.42 -9.14
CA LEU A 75 6.37 -16.98 -9.45
C LEU A 75 5.27 -16.20 -8.72
N GLY A 76 4.07 -16.78 -8.60
CA GLY A 76 2.96 -16.22 -7.84
C GLY A 76 3.30 -16.07 -6.36
N GLY A 77 3.94 -17.07 -5.76
CA GLY A 77 4.44 -16.99 -4.39
C GLY A 77 5.47 -15.87 -4.20
N LEU A 78 6.42 -15.72 -5.14
CA LEU A 78 7.40 -14.62 -5.11
C LEU A 78 6.75 -13.25 -5.26
N LEU A 79 5.81 -13.10 -6.19
CA LEU A 79 5.09 -11.86 -6.42
C LEU A 79 4.28 -11.45 -5.18
N ASN A 80 3.56 -12.38 -4.57
CA ASN A 80 2.78 -12.11 -3.36
C ASN A 80 3.69 -11.72 -2.18
N ALA A 81 4.81 -12.43 -1.98
CA ALA A 81 5.76 -12.09 -0.92
C ALA A 81 6.36 -10.68 -1.09
N THR A 82 6.60 -10.26 -2.33
CA THR A 82 7.25 -8.98 -2.64
C THR A 82 6.24 -7.83 -2.71
N PHE A 83 5.25 -7.93 -3.61
CA PHE A 83 4.27 -6.87 -3.84
C PHE A 83 3.11 -6.87 -2.86
N GLY A 84 2.78 -8.02 -2.23
CA GLY A 84 1.82 -8.05 -1.12
C GLY A 84 2.28 -7.28 0.11
N ASN A 85 3.60 -7.09 0.28
CA ASN A 85 4.21 -6.26 1.33
C ASN A 85 4.96 -5.04 0.76
N ALA A 86 4.67 -4.63 -0.47
CA ALA A 86 5.46 -3.59 -1.12
C ALA A 86 5.30 -2.23 -0.46
N VAL A 87 4.16 -1.93 0.18
CA VAL A 87 3.98 -0.65 0.88
C VAL A 87 4.95 -0.52 2.05
N GLU A 88 5.05 -1.56 2.87
CA GLU A 88 5.96 -1.64 4.00
C GLU A 88 7.40 -1.53 3.54
N ILE A 89 7.77 -2.29 2.50
CA ILE A 89 9.13 -2.29 1.95
C ILE A 89 9.49 -0.91 1.36
N ILE A 90 8.57 -0.26 0.65
CA ILE A 90 8.79 1.06 0.06
C ILE A 90 8.99 2.11 1.16
N ILE A 91 8.12 2.15 2.17
CA ILE A 91 8.20 3.13 3.27
C ILE A 91 9.47 2.90 4.09
N ALA A 92 9.76 1.64 4.46
CA ALA A 92 10.97 1.31 5.21
C ALA A 92 12.23 1.63 4.40
N GLY A 93 12.24 1.31 3.10
CA GLY A 93 13.34 1.62 2.19
C GLY A 93 13.60 3.12 2.06
N LEU A 94 12.55 3.93 1.90
CA LEU A 94 12.66 5.39 1.84
C LEU A 94 13.17 5.99 3.16
N ALA A 95 12.71 5.47 4.30
CA ALA A 95 13.20 5.90 5.61
C ALA A 95 14.69 5.56 5.80
N LEU A 96 15.11 4.33 5.48
CA LEU A 96 16.52 3.92 5.54
C LEU A 96 17.40 4.70 4.56
N TRP A 97 16.88 4.99 3.36
CA TRP A 97 17.59 5.84 2.40
C TRP A 97 17.76 7.27 2.93
N THR A 98 16.73 7.81 3.58
CA THR A 98 16.80 9.13 4.23
C THR A 98 17.83 9.12 5.36
N ALA A 99 17.85 8.06 6.16
CA ALA A 99 18.85 7.85 7.22
C ALA A 99 20.29 7.81 6.69
N ALA A 100 20.50 7.18 5.54
CA ALA A 100 21.82 7.09 4.90
C ALA A 100 22.31 8.44 4.36
N GLN A 101 21.39 9.32 3.94
CA GLN A 101 21.71 10.62 3.33
C GLN A 101 21.79 11.76 4.36
N HIS A 102 21.06 11.65 5.47
CA HIS A 102 20.92 12.69 6.49
C HIS A 102 21.29 12.14 7.87
N ALA A 103 22.56 12.32 8.25
CA ALA A 103 23.09 11.79 9.50
C ALA A 103 22.37 12.34 10.75
N ASP A 104 21.84 13.56 10.67
CA ASP A 104 21.03 14.21 11.71
C ASP A 104 19.67 13.54 11.94
N GLN A 105 19.13 12.84 10.93
CA GLN A 105 17.82 12.18 10.98
C GLN A 105 17.92 10.66 11.06
N ALA A 106 19.13 10.10 10.96
CA ALA A 106 19.34 8.66 10.85
C ALA A 106 18.73 7.88 12.01
N GLU A 107 18.91 8.35 13.24
CA GLU A 107 18.37 7.68 14.44
C GLU A 107 16.83 7.62 14.40
N ILE A 108 16.17 8.75 14.09
CA ILE A 108 14.71 8.85 14.04
C ILE A 108 14.15 7.96 12.93
N MET A 109 14.76 7.97 11.75
CA MET A 109 14.32 7.14 10.62
C MET A 109 14.49 5.65 10.90
N ILE A 110 15.58 5.24 11.54
CA ILE A 110 15.79 3.84 11.95
C ILE A 110 14.74 3.44 12.99
N GLN A 111 14.47 4.28 13.98
CA GLN A 111 13.41 4.04 14.98
C GLN A 111 12.02 3.94 14.33
N LEU A 112 11.72 4.77 13.32
CA LEU A 112 10.48 4.70 12.56
C LEU A 112 10.31 3.33 11.90
N VAL A 113 11.36 2.83 11.24
CA VAL A 113 11.32 1.50 10.61
C VAL A 113 11.09 0.41 11.66
N GLN A 114 11.84 0.43 12.76
CA GLN A 114 11.67 -0.55 13.85
C GLN A 114 10.26 -0.53 14.44
N ALA A 115 9.74 0.66 14.74
CA ALA A 115 8.39 0.83 15.26
C ALA A 115 7.33 0.32 14.27
N SER A 116 7.50 0.60 12.97
CA SER A 116 6.56 0.12 11.94
C SER A 116 6.54 -1.40 11.81
N LEU A 117 7.70 -2.07 11.87
CA LEU A 117 7.81 -3.54 11.80
C LEU A 117 7.27 -4.22 13.06
N ILE A 118 7.48 -3.63 14.23
CA ILE A 118 6.88 -4.12 15.47
C ILE A 118 5.36 -3.95 15.40
N GLY A 119 4.88 -2.78 14.95
CA GLY A 119 3.47 -2.49 14.77
C GLY A 119 2.77 -3.48 13.85
N SER A 120 3.38 -3.81 12.69
CA SER A 120 2.79 -4.77 11.74
C SER A 120 2.66 -6.20 12.31
N ILE A 121 3.48 -6.56 13.29
CA ILE A 121 3.39 -7.86 13.97
C ILE A 121 2.30 -7.85 15.06
N LEU A 122 2.11 -6.71 15.72
CA LEU A 122 1.16 -6.57 16.84
C LEU A 122 -0.29 -6.45 16.39
N GLY A 123 -0.55 -5.87 15.20
CA GLY A 123 -1.89 -5.62 14.68
C GLY A 123 -2.45 -4.27 15.12
#